data_AF-A0A9W8HRL8-F1
#
_entry.id   AF-A0A9W8HRL8-F1
#
_cell.length_a   1.000
_cell.length_b   1.000
_cell.length_c   1.000
_cell.angle_alpha   90.00
_cell.angle_beta   90.00
_cell.angle_gamma   90.00
#
_symmetry.space_group_name_H-M   'P 1'
#
loop_
_entity.id
_entity.type
_entity.pdbx_description
1 polymer ?
#
loop_
_entity_poly.entity_id
_entity_poly.type
_entity_poly.pdbx_seq_one_letter_code
_entity_poly.pdbx_strand_id
1 'polypeptide(L)'
;MPGYGFRSRDEWGQFIMEYLSTRKELRRVFLLIEAKVGQLKSTDMSFLELVEKYGVATQLILTKTDKLKHADLTAISSNIIRAAQDIAPSVVHPNVICCSFKTKTGIGAIQEEILRASNIIQS
;
A
#
# COMPACT_ATOMS: atom_id res chain seq x y z
N MET A 1 4.84 10.79 -4.76
CA MET A 1 6.23 10.32 -4.86
C MET A 1 6.46 9.74 -6.25
N PRO A 2 7.69 9.80 -6.78
CA PRO A 2 8.05 9.02 -7.96
C PRO A 2 7.81 7.52 -7.71
N GLY A 3 7.42 6.77 -8.74
CA GLY A 3 7.15 5.34 -8.62
C GLY A 3 8.42 4.52 -8.45
N TYR A 4 8.39 3.50 -7.60
CA TYR A 4 9.52 2.60 -7.29
C TYR A 4 9.52 1.30 -8.14
N GLY A 5 8.69 1.24 -9.20
CA GLY A 5 8.53 0.04 -10.06
C GLY A 5 9.51 -0.04 -11.25
N PHE A 6 9.20 -0.86 -12.25
CA PHE A 6 10.03 -1.24 -13.42
C PHE A 6 10.76 -0.12 -14.21
N ARG A 7 10.42 1.17 -13.99
CA ARG A 7 11.08 2.34 -14.60
C ARG A 7 11.58 3.35 -13.57
N SER A 8 11.75 2.92 -12.32
CA SER A 8 12.32 3.74 -11.27
C SER A 8 13.80 3.99 -11.55
N ARG A 9 14.28 5.17 -11.17
CA ARG A 9 15.71 5.50 -11.14
C ARG A 9 16.21 5.32 -9.72
N ASP A 10 17.47 4.91 -9.56
CA ASP A 10 18.08 4.70 -8.24
C ASP A 10 18.03 5.96 -7.37
N GLU A 11 18.15 7.14 -7.98
CA GLU A 11 18.02 8.45 -7.35
C GLU A 11 16.67 8.62 -6.60
N TRP A 12 15.59 8.00 -7.09
CA TRP A 12 14.28 8.06 -6.44
C TRP A 12 14.23 7.25 -5.15
N GLY A 13 15.07 6.22 -5.01
CA GLY A 13 15.22 5.47 -3.77
C GLY A 13 15.75 6.35 -2.63
N GLN A 14 16.75 7.20 -2.90
CA GLN A 14 17.28 8.13 -1.91
C GLN A 14 16.22 9.13 -1.44
N PHE A 15 15.45 9.71 -2.37
CA PHE A 15 14.35 10.62 -2.02
C PHE A 15 13.25 9.94 -1.20
N ILE A 16 12.93 8.67 -1.47
CA ILE A 16 11.97 7.90 -0.67
C ILE A 16 12.50 7.72 0.76
N MET A 17 13.75 7.29 0.91
CA MET A 17 14.36 7.11 2.23
C MET A 17 14.41 8.42 3.03
N GLU A 18 14.82 9.51 2.39
CA GLU A 18 14.86 10.83 3.01
C GLU A 18 13.46 11.29 3.42
N TYR A 19 12.46 11.12 2.54
CA TYR A 19 11.09 11.51 2.85
C TYR A 19 10.49 10.71 4.01
N LEU A 20 10.69 9.39 4.03
CA LEU A 20 10.19 8.50 5.10
C LEU A 20 10.84 8.80 6.45
N SER A 21 12.12 9.19 6.47
CA SER A 21 12.87 9.42 7.71
C SER A 21 12.77 10.85 8.26
N THR A 22 12.58 11.86 7.41
CA THR A 22 12.67 13.27 7.83
C THR A 22 11.31 13.95 8.00
N ARG A 23 10.25 13.44 7.35
CA ARG A 23 8.96 14.14 7.31
C ARG A 23 8.12 13.84 8.55
N LYS A 24 8.21 14.71 9.56
CA LYS A 24 7.44 14.61 10.82
C LYS A 24 5.92 14.54 10.65
N GLU A 25 5.38 15.17 9.60
CA GLU A 25 3.94 15.18 9.31
C GLU A 25 3.45 13.91 8.59
N LEU A 26 4.35 13.00 8.20
CA LEU A 26 3.96 11.77 7.52
C LEU A 26 3.35 10.80 8.52
N ARG A 27 2.06 10.51 8.35
CA ARG A 27 1.32 9.62 9.26
C ARG A 27 1.10 8.23 8.71
N ARG A 28 0.90 8.09 7.40
CA ARG A 28 0.62 6.82 6.76
C ARG A 28 1.01 6.84 5.29
N VAL A 29 1.56 5.75 4.81
CA VAL A 29 1.80 5.49 3.38
C VAL A 29 0.68 4.61 2.83
N PHE A 30 0.18 4.95 1.66
CA PHE A 30 -0.78 4.11 0.92
C PHE A 30 -0.05 3.43 -0.24
N LEU A 31 0.20 2.13 -0.10
CA LEU A 31 0.95 1.33 -1.06
C LEU A 31 0.01 0.76 -2.12
N LEU A 32 0.15 1.19 -3.37
CA LEU A 32 -0.67 0.72 -4.49
C LEU A 32 -0.07 -0.55 -5.11
N ILE A 33 -0.81 -1.65 -5.06
CA ILE A 33 -0.42 -2.94 -5.65
C ILE A 33 -1.42 -3.29 -6.77
N GLU A 34 -0.94 -3.80 -7.89
CA GLU A 34 -1.81 -4.24 -8.99
C GLU A 34 -2.38 -5.63 -8.72
N ALA A 35 -3.69 -5.72 -8.46
CA ALA A 35 -4.34 -6.98 -8.06
C ALA A 35 -4.16 -8.10 -9.10
N LYS A 36 -4.12 -7.76 -10.40
CA LYS A 36 -3.94 -8.72 -11.50
C LYS A 36 -2.63 -9.50 -11.41
N VAL A 37 -1.59 -8.95 -10.81
CA VAL A 37 -0.29 -9.64 -10.64
C VAL A 37 -0.44 -10.80 -9.65
N GLY A 38 -1.40 -10.74 -8.72
CA GLY A 38 -1.73 -11.81 -7.78
C GLY A 38 -0.75 -11.96 -6.61
N GLN A 39 0.39 -11.27 -6.63
CA GLN A 39 1.43 -11.34 -5.61
C GLN A 39 2.19 -10.02 -5.51
N LEU A 40 2.96 -9.86 -4.42
CA LEU A 40 3.91 -8.76 -4.25
C LEU A 40 5.08 -8.91 -5.23
N LYS A 41 5.48 -7.81 -5.86
CA LYS A 41 6.74 -7.75 -6.63
C LYS A 41 7.91 -7.54 -5.68
N SER A 42 9.13 -7.84 -6.14
CA SER A 42 10.36 -7.53 -5.40
C SER A 42 10.43 -6.06 -4.97
N THR A 43 9.99 -5.14 -5.82
CA THR A 43 9.93 -3.70 -5.50
C THR A 43 8.92 -3.39 -4.39
N ASP A 44 7.81 -4.12 -4.32
CA ASP A 44 6.82 -3.94 -3.25
C ASP A 44 7.38 -4.48 -1.93
N MET A 45 8.07 -5.63 -1.98
CA MET A 45 8.74 -6.25 -0.83
C MET A 45 9.83 -5.33 -0.26
N SER A 46 10.73 -4.81 -1.09
CA SER A 46 11.78 -3.88 -0.65
C SER A 46 11.22 -2.58 -0.07
N PHE A 47 10.08 -2.09 -0.60
CA PHE A 47 9.42 -0.93 -0.04
C PHE A 47 8.80 -1.23 1.34
N LEU A 48 8.21 -2.43 1.51
CA LEU A 48 7.67 -2.89 2.80
C LEU A 48 8.77 -2.99 3.87
N GLU A 49 9.93 -3.55 3.53
CA GLU A 49 11.10 -3.57 4.41
C GLU A 49 11.53 -2.14 4.81
N LEU A 50 11.42 -1.18 3.89
CA LEU A 50 11.79 0.20 4.14
C LEU A 50 10.84 0.90 5.11
N VAL A 51 9.53 0.75 4.93
CA VAL A 51 8.55 1.35 5.84
C VAL A 51 8.57 0.70 7.22
N GLU A 52 8.86 -0.61 7.31
CA GLU A 52 9.09 -1.30 8.58
C GLU A 52 10.32 -0.71 9.29
N LYS A 53 11.45 -0.59 8.57
CA LYS A 53 12.68 -0.01 9.10
C LYS A 53 12.49 1.40 9.66
N TYR A 54 11.66 2.23 9.02
CA TYR A 54 11.39 3.59 9.47
C TYR A 54 10.16 3.72 10.37
N GLY A 55 9.47 2.61 10.70
CA GLY A 55 8.29 2.62 11.56
C GLY A 55 7.09 3.39 10.99
N VAL A 56 6.97 3.44 9.65
CA VAL A 56 5.92 4.23 8.97
C VAL A 56 4.71 3.36 8.68
N ALA A 57 3.59 3.65 9.35
CA ALA A 57 2.31 2.97 9.14
C ALA A 57 1.95 2.90 7.65
N THR A 58 1.56 1.73 7.16
CA THR A 58 1.35 1.48 5.74
C THR A 58 0.03 0.75 5.50
N GLN A 59 -0.79 1.29 4.59
CA GLN A 59 -2.07 0.71 4.17
C GLN A 59 -1.94 0.21 2.73
N LEU A 60 -2.27 -1.06 2.50
CA LEU A 60 -2.26 -1.63 1.16
C LEU A 60 -3.55 -1.29 0.40
N ILE A 61 -3.40 -0.94 -0.88
CA ILE A 61 -4.51 -0.75 -1.80
C ILE A 61 -4.30 -1.63 -3.03
N LEU A 62 -5.21 -2.58 -3.24
CA LEU A 62 -5.25 -3.40 -4.45
C LEU A 62 -6.01 -2.67 -5.55
N THR A 63 -5.31 -2.32 -6.61
CA THR A 63 -5.85 -1.57 -7.76
C THR A 63 -6.27 -2.51 -8.90
N LYS A 64 -7.10 -1.99 -9.82
CA LYS A 64 -7.57 -2.69 -11.04
C LYS A 64 -8.33 -3.99 -10.74
N THR A 65 -9.08 -4.00 -9.63
CA THR A 65 -9.84 -5.18 -9.18
C THR A 65 -10.97 -5.56 -10.12
N ASP A 66 -11.40 -4.64 -11.00
CA ASP A 66 -12.38 -4.89 -12.08
C ASP A 66 -11.93 -5.98 -13.08
N LYS A 67 -10.66 -6.35 -13.08
CA LYS A 67 -10.10 -7.39 -13.95
C LYS A 67 -10.14 -8.80 -13.36
N LEU A 68 -10.63 -8.96 -12.13
CA LEU A 68 -10.63 -10.22 -11.39
C LEU A 68 -12.05 -10.69 -11.11
N LYS A 69 -12.24 -12.01 -10.99
CA LYS A 69 -13.48 -12.58 -10.43
C LYS A 69 -13.46 -12.41 -8.91
N HIS A 70 -14.63 -12.37 -8.29
CA HIS A 70 -14.76 -12.19 -6.84
C HIS A 70 -13.99 -13.22 -6.01
N ALA A 71 -14.08 -14.51 -6.36
CA ALA A 71 -13.37 -15.58 -5.64
C ALA A 71 -11.85 -15.41 -5.71
N ASP A 72 -11.33 -15.04 -6.88
CA ASP A 72 -9.90 -14.79 -7.07
C ASP A 72 -9.44 -13.57 -6.27
N LEU A 73 -10.26 -12.51 -6.22
CA LEU A 73 -9.92 -11.29 -5.48
C LEU A 73 -9.79 -11.54 -3.98
N THR A 74 -10.68 -12.34 -3.38
CA THR A 74 -10.60 -12.68 -1.95
C THR A 74 -9.32 -13.46 -1.65
N ALA A 75 -9.02 -14.50 -2.43
CA ALA A 75 -7.81 -15.29 -2.25
C ALA A 75 -6.54 -14.46 -2.43
N ILE A 76 -6.48 -13.63 -3.48
CA ILE A 76 -5.35 -12.73 -3.75
C ILE A 76 -5.17 -11.73 -2.60
N SER A 77 -6.26 -11.14 -2.10
CA SER A 77 -6.19 -10.16 -1.02
C SER A 77 -5.63 -10.78 0.25
N SER A 78 -6.11 -11.97 0.64
CA SER A 78 -5.63 -12.71 1.81
C SER A 78 -4.16 -13.11 1.68
N ASN A 79 -3.72 -13.52 0.49
CA ASN A 79 -2.32 -13.88 0.26
C ASN A 79 -1.39 -12.66 0.33
N ILE A 80 -1.79 -11.55 -0.29
CA ILE A 80 -0.99 -10.32 -0.31
C ILE A 80 -0.87 -9.72 1.08
N ILE A 81 -1.97 -9.64 1.85
CA ILE A 81 -1.90 -9.07 3.20
C ILE A 81 -1.01 -9.89 4.11
N ARG A 82 -1.13 -11.23 4.06
CA ARG A 82 -0.30 -12.12 4.84
C ARG A 82 1.18 -11.94 4.49
N ALA A 83 1.52 -11.98 3.20
CA ALA A 83 2.90 -11.79 2.77
C ALA A 83 3.46 -10.41 3.17
N ALA A 84 2.63 -9.36 3.12
CA ALA A 84 3.06 -8.03 3.54
C ALA A 84 3.27 -7.92 5.05
N GLN A 85 2.41 -8.56 5.84
CA GLN A 85 2.55 -8.63 7.30
C GLN A 85 3.73 -9.50 7.73
N ASP A 86 4.08 -10.55 6.97
CA ASP A 86 5.27 -11.35 7.22
C ASP A 86 6.56 -10.51 7.03
N ILE A 87 6.55 -9.53 6.10
CA ILE A 87 7.68 -8.65 5.81
C ILE A 87 7.73 -7.44 6.77
N ALA A 88 6.58 -6.84 7.05
CA ALA A 88 6.45 -5.57 7.76
C ALA A 88 5.33 -5.64 8.83
N PRO A 89 5.51 -6.49 9.86
CA PRO A 89 4.45 -6.83 10.83
C PRO A 89 4.04 -5.65 11.71
N SER A 90 4.95 -4.71 11.98
CA SER A 90 4.71 -3.63 12.94
C SER A 90 3.92 -2.48 12.34
N VAL A 91 4.02 -2.29 11.01
CA VAL A 91 3.51 -1.08 10.35
C VAL A 91 2.38 -1.34 9.35
N VAL A 92 2.23 -2.56 8.84
CA VAL A 92 1.19 -2.87 7.85
C VAL A 92 -0.18 -2.96 8.51
N HIS A 93 -1.11 -2.14 8.01
CA HIS A 93 -2.50 -2.16 8.45
C HIS A 93 -3.18 -3.49 8.09
N PRO A 94 -3.98 -4.09 9.00
CA PRO A 94 -4.50 -5.46 8.82
C PRO A 94 -5.55 -5.59 7.71
N ASN A 95 -6.21 -4.50 7.34
CA ASN A 95 -7.20 -4.50 6.27
C ASN A 95 -6.54 -4.10 4.95
N VAL A 96 -7.04 -4.64 3.84
CA VAL A 96 -6.64 -4.23 2.48
C VAL A 96 -7.83 -3.59 1.77
N ILE A 97 -7.58 -2.47 1.10
CA ILE A 97 -8.62 -1.78 0.34
C ILE A 97 -8.56 -2.20 -1.11
N CYS A 98 -9.65 -2.76 -1.63
CA CYS A 98 -9.81 -3.07 -3.04
C CYS A 98 -10.40 -1.88 -3.79
N CYS A 99 -9.75 -1.44 -4.86
CA CYS A 99 -10.23 -0.33 -5.68
C CYS A 99 -10.07 -0.55 -7.19
N SER A 100 -10.95 0.12 -7.94
CA SER A 100 -10.83 0.24 -9.39
C SER A 100 -11.14 1.66 -9.83
N PHE A 101 -10.22 2.22 -10.62
CA PHE A 101 -10.42 3.51 -11.26
C PHE A 101 -11.58 3.49 -12.27
N LYS A 102 -11.79 2.35 -12.96
CA LYS A 102 -12.77 2.21 -14.03
C LYS A 102 -14.20 2.18 -13.48
N THR A 103 -14.42 1.42 -12.40
CA THR A 103 -15.74 1.28 -11.77
C THR A 103 -15.95 2.26 -10.61
N LYS A 104 -14.92 3.04 -10.25
CA LYS A 104 -14.89 3.94 -9.07
C LYS A 104 -15.07 3.23 -7.72
N THR A 105 -15.03 1.90 -7.70
CA THR A 105 -15.13 1.09 -6.48
C THR A 105 -13.93 1.36 -5.56
N GLY A 106 -14.19 1.40 -4.25
CA GLY A 106 -13.15 1.54 -3.22
C GLY A 106 -12.67 2.96 -2.94
N ILE A 107 -13.07 3.96 -3.74
CA ILE A 107 -12.64 5.36 -3.53
C ILE A 107 -13.12 5.89 -2.17
N GLY A 108 -14.38 5.64 -1.80
CA GLY A 108 -14.92 6.06 -0.49
C GLY A 108 -14.16 5.45 0.68
N ALA A 109 -13.82 4.17 0.61
CA ALA A 109 -13.02 3.49 1.64
C ALA A 109 -11.60 4.08 1.74
N ILE A 110 -10.98 4.43 0.61
CA ILE A 110 -9.67 5.11 0.62
C ILE A 110 -9.78 6.48 1.29
N GLN A 111 -10.81 7.27 0.95
CA GLN A 111 -11.03 8.59 1.53
C GLN A 111 -11.26 8.50 3.05
N GLU A 112 -12.06 7.54 3.50
CA GLU A 112 -12.28 7.28 4.91
C GLU A 112 -10.98 6.94 5.64
N GLU A 113 -10.16 6.03 5.09
CA GLU A 113 -8.87 5.67 5.69
C GLU A 113 -7.86 6.82 5.69
N ILE A 114 -7.89 7.71 4.69
CA ILE A 114 -7.10 8.95 4.70
C ILE A 114 -7.54 9.87 5.82
N LEU A 115 -8.86 10.06 6.00
CA LEU A 115 -9.39 10.92 7.05
C LEU A 115 -9.12 10.34 8.45
N ARG A 116 -9.19 9.01 8.62
CA ARG A 116 -8.80 8.29 9.84
C ARG A 116 -7.30 8.47 10.13
N ALA A 117 -6.43 8.25 9.14
CA ALA A 117 -4.99 8.49 9.28
C ALA A 117 -4.67 9.96 9.59
N SER A 118 -5.53 10.89 9.18
CA SER A 118 -5.41 12.32 9.45
C SER A 118 -6.00 12.73 10.80
N ASN A 119 -6.50 11.80 11.62
CA ASN A 119 -7.18 12.05 12.90
C ASN A 119 -8.36 13.05 12.78
N ILE A 120 -8.97 13.17 11.60
CA ILE A 120 -10.14 14.06 11.38
C ILE A 120 -11.43 13.37 11.85
N ILE A 121 -11.47 12.04 11.74
CA ILE A 121 -12.56 11.19 12.23
C ILE A 121 -11.96 10.16 13.17
N GLN A 122 -12.44 10.17 14.41
CA GLN A 122 -12.22 9.12 15.39
C GLN A 122 -13.47 8.24 15.41
N SER A 123 -13.28 6.93 15.35
CA SER A 123 -14.28 5.94 15.76
C SER A 123 -13.91 5.41 17.13
#